data_AF-A0A9D8HRP5-F1
#
_entry.id   AF-A0A9D8HRP5-F1
#
_cell.length_a   1.000
_cell.length_b   1.000
_cell.length_c   1.000
_cell.angle_alpha   90.00
_cell.angle_beta   90.00
_cell.angle_gamma   90.00
#
_symmetry.space_group_name_H-M   'P 1'
#
loop_
_entity.id
_entity.type
_entity.pdbx_description
1 polymer ?
#
loop_
_entity_poly.entity_id
_entity_poly.type
_entity_poly.pdbx_seq_one_letter_code
_entity_poly.pdbx_strand_id
1 'polypeptide(L)' 'SEQAYQRYDYIYSQEELAEWIPKAEEIADKTKKMFVYFNNHYKAKAAKSAQLFLDLLKNSNIFTSQN' A
#
# COMPACT_ATOMS: atom_id res chain seq x y z
N SER A 1 -17.33 12.33 -24.45
CA SER A 1 -17.30 11.15 -23.55
C SER A 1 -15.86 10.86 -23.20
N GLU A 2 -15.29 11.64 -22.29
CA GLU A 2 -13.89 11.50 -21.89
C GLU A 2 -13.83 11.39 -20.38
N GLN A 3 -12.75 10.80 -19.84
CA GLN A 3 -12.33 10.87 -18.43
C GLN A 3 -12.74 9.75 -17.46
N ALA A 4 -12.96 8.50 -17.91
CA ALA A 4 -13.01 7.37 -16.97
C ALA A 4 -11.65 6.68 -16.75
N TYR A 5 -10.77 6.62 -17.77
CA TYR A 5 -9.58 5.76 -17.74
C TYR A 5 -8.34 6.38 -17.06
N GLN A 6 -8.18 7.71 -17.07
CA GLN A 6 -6.99 8.37 -16.52
C GLN A 6 -6.86 8.24 -14.99
N ARG A 7 -7.96 8.00 -14.26
CA ARG A 7 -7.93 7.69 -12.82
C ARG A 7 -7.23 6.36 -12.51
N TYR A 8 -7.15 5.46 -13.48
CA TYR A 8 -6.66 4.09 -13.27
C TYR A 8 -5.24 3.87 -13.81
N ASP A 9 -4.62 4.89 -14.41
CA ASP A 9 -3.23 4.84 -14.85
C ASP A 9 -2.24 5.27 -13.74
N TYR A 10 -2.67 5.23 -12.48
CA TYR A 10 -1.86 5.66 -11.33
C TYR A 10 -0.93 4.54 -10.86
N ILE A 11 0.38 4.78 -10.93
CA ILE A 11 1.38 3.99 -10.19
C ILE A 11 1.73 4.82 -8.96
N TYR A 12 1.37 4.33 -7.78
CA TYR A 12 1.81 4.96 -6.54
C TYR A 12 3.33 5.06 -6.47
N SER A 13 3.84 6.23 -6.11
CA SER A 13 5.26 6.41 -5.80
C SER A 13 5.60 5.82 -4.42
N GLN A 14 6.90 5.67 -4.14
CA GLN A 14 7.34 5.19 -2.84
C GLN A 14 6.98 6.17 -1.72
N GLU A 15 7.10 7.47 -2.00
CA GLU A 15 6.79 8.57 -1.07
C GLU A 15 5.31 8.55 -0.69
N GLU A 16 4.43 8.43 -1.68
CA GLU A 16 2.98 8.36 -1.46
C GLU A 16 2.59 7.15 -0.62
N LEU A 17 3.22 6.00 -0.85
CA LEU A 17 2.98 4.80 -0.05
C LEU A 17 3.59 4.91 1.36
N ALA A 18 4.71 5.62 1.51
CA ALA A 18 5.35 5.83 2.80
C ALA A 18 4.45 6.63 3.76
N GLU A 19 3.65 7.56 3.25
CA GLU A 19 2.66 8.31 4.05
C GLU A 19 1.62 7.41 4.72
N TRP A 20 1.35 6.22 4.18
CA TRP A 20 0.40 5.27 4.76
C TRP A 20 1.01 4.40 5.87
N ILE A 21 2.34 4.39 6.03
CA ILE A 21 3.02 3.52 6.99
C ILE A 21 2.62 3.82 8.45
N PRO A 22 2.57 5.08 8.92
CA PRO A 22 2.13 5.36 10.29
C PRO A 22 0.71 4.89 10.57
N LYS A 23 -0.18 4.98 9.57
CA LYS A 23 -1.56 4.51 9.73
C LYS A 23 -1.65 2.99 9.74
N ALA A 24 -0.86 2.32 8.91
CA ALA A 24 -0.75 0.87 8.89
C ALA A 24 -0.20 0.34 10.24
N GLU A 25 0.78 1.02 10.83
CA GLU A 25 1.31 0.71 12.16
C GLU A 25 0.21 0.82 13.24
N GLU A 26 -0.55 1.91 13.25
CA GLU A 26 -1.65 2.10 14.20
C GLU A 26 -2.74 1.01 14.08
N ILE A 27 -3.09 0.61 12.86
CA ILE A 27 -4.09 -0.44 12.62
C ILE A 27 -3.53 -1.80 13.03
N ALA A 28 -2.26 -2.09 12.72
CA ALA A 28 -1.61 -3.34 13.09
C ALA A 28 -1.53 -3.51 14.60
N ASP A 29 -1.22 -2.45 15.36
CA ASP A 29 -1.17 -2.49 16.83
C ASP A 29 -2.54 -2.80 17.46
N LYS A 30 -3.62 -2.33 16.83
CA LYS A 30 -4.99 -2.45 17.34
C LYS A 30 -5.75 -3.68 16.84
N THR A 31 -5.16 -4.48 15.94
CA THR A 31 -5.86 -5.59 15.28
C THR A 31 -5.02 -6.86 15.23
N LYS A 32 -5.69 -8.02 15.25
CA LYS A 32 -4.99 -9.30 15.11
C LYS A 32 -4.53 -9.58 13.67
N LYS A 33 -5.21 -8.98 12.68
CA LYS A 33 -4.96 -9.16 11.24
C LYS A 33 -5.40 -7.91 10.49
N MET A 34 -4.57 -7.45 9.57
CA MET A 34 -4.84 -6.35 8.65
C MET A 34 -4.81 -6.86 7.21
N PHE A 35 -5.73 -6.39 6.37
CA PHE A 35 -5.76 -6.68 4.94
C PHE A 35 -5.69 -5.37 4.15
N VAL A 36 -4.86 -5.34 3.11
CA VAL A 36 -4.66 -4.15 2.27
C VAL A 36 -4.94 -4.51 0.82
N TYR A 37 -5.77 -3.72 0.15
CA TYR A 37 -6.20 -3.95 -1.22
C TYR A 37 -5.85 -2.74 -2.10
N PHE A 38 -5.13 -2.99 -3.19
CA PHE A 38 -4.81 -1.98 -4.19
C PHE A 38 -5.83 -2.05 -5.33
N ASN A 39 -6.66 -1.03 -5.46
CA ASN A 39 -7.74 -0.97 -6.46
C ASN A 39 -7.40 -0.07 -7.67
N ASN A 40 -6.13 0.32 -7.85
CA ASN A 40 -5.66 1.06 -9.03
C ASN A 40 -5.57 0.11 -10.23
N HIS A 41 -6.73 -0.17 -10.83
CA HIS A 41 -6.91 -1.21 -11.84
C HIS A 41 -6.71 -0.70 -13.28
N TYR A 42 -5.45 -0.65 -13.73
CA TYR A 42 -5.11 -0.77 -15.15
C TYR A 42 -3.72 -1.45 -15.30
N LYS A 43 -3.65 -2.54 -16.08
CA LYS A 43 -2.40 -3.19 -16.55
C LYS A 43 -1.32 -3.48 -15.48
N ALA A 44 -1.59 -4.36 -14.52
CA ALA A 44 -0.61 -4.88 -13.54
C ALA A 44 -0.02 -3.86 -12.52
N LYS A 45 -0.49 -2.62 -12.50
CA LYS A 45 -0.01 -1.56 -11.59
C LYS A 45 -0.32 -1.85 -10.12
N ALA A 46 -1.48 -2.45 -9.83
CA ALA A 46 -1.86 -2.84 -8.47
C ALA A 46 -0.87 -3.82 -7.82
N ALA A 47 -0.38 -4.82 -8.56
CA ALA A 47 0.60 -5.78 -8.04
C ALA A 47 1.93 -5.11 -7.71
N LYS A 48 2.38 -4.15 -8.54
CA LYS A 48 3.60 -3.39 -8.30
C LYS A 48 3.47 -2.48 -7.07
N SER A 49 2.34 -1.78 -6.93
CA SER A 49 2.06 -0.96 -5.75
C SER A 49 1.97 -1.80 -4.47
N ALA A 50 1.34 -2.98 -4.54
CA ALA A 50 1.28 -3.91 -3.41
C ALA A 50 2.66 -4.43 -3.00
N GLN A 51 3.51 -4.78 -3.97
CA GLN A 51 4.88 -5.22 -3.70
C GLN A 51 5.71 -4.12 -3.03
N LEU A 52 5.66 -2.90 -3.58
CA LEU A 52 6.37 -1.75 -3.01
C LEU A 52 5.90 -1.44 -1.59
N PHE A 53 4.59 -1.50 -1.34
CA PHE A 53 4.04 -1.29 -0.01
C PHE A 53 4.46 -2.39 0.97
N LEU A 54 4.49 -3.65 0.53
CA LEU A 54 4.97 -4.76 1.35
C LEU A 54 6.44 -4.57 1.76
N ASP A 55 7.28 -4.09 0.86
CA ASP A 55 8.69 -3.83 1.15
C ASP A 55 8.87 -2.65 2.13
N LEU A 56 8.03 -1.61 2.03
CA LEU A 56 7.98 -0.54 3.03
C LEU A 56 7.55 -1.05 4.41
N LEU A 57 6.51 -1.90 4.47
CA LEU A 57 6.03 -2.48 5.72
C LEU A 57 7.08 -3.38 6.39
N LYS A 58 7.83 -4.18 5.62
CA LYS A 58 8.93 -5.01 6.17
C LYS A 58 10.05 -4.19 6.83
N ASN A 59 10.24 -2.95 6.35
CA ASN A 59 11.21 -2.01 6.91
C ASN A 59 10.60 -1.13 8.02
N SER A 60 9.30 -1.28 8.33
CA SER A 60 8.62 -0.56 9.40
C SER A 60 8.53 -1.37 10.69
N ASN A 61 7.98 -0.78 11.75
CA ASN A 61 7.93 -1.40 13.07
C ASN A 61 6.95 -2.58 13.16
N ILE A 62 6.09 -2.76 12.15
CA ILE A 62 5.07 -3.82 12.10
C ILE A 62 5.71 -5.21 12.14
N PHE A 63 6.89 -5.38 11.52
CA PHE A 63 7.57 -6.68 11.43
C PHE A 63 8.77 -6.80 12.37
N THR A 64 9.36 -5.70 12.83
CA THR A 64 10.52 -5.74 13.75
C THR A 64 10.10 -6.02 15.20
N SER A 65 8.85 -5.72 15.60
CA SER A 65 8.32 -6.02 16.93
C SER A 65 7.83 -7.47 17.14
N GLN A 66 7.96 -8.35 16.14
CA GLN A 66 7.63 -9.78 16.26
C GLN A 66 8.86 -10.70 16.46
N ASN A 67 10.04 -10.15 16.68
CA ASN A 67 11.26 -10.89 17.06
C ASN A 67 11.66 -10.61 18.51
#